data_AF-A0A973RCC4-F1
#
_entry.id   AF-A0A973RCC4-F1
#
_cell.length_a   1.000
_cell.length_b   1.000
_cell.length_c   1.000
_cell.angle_alpha   90.00
_cell.angle_beta   90.00
_cell.angle_gamma   90.00
#
_symmetry.space_group_name_H-M   'P 1'
#
loop_
_entity.id
_entity.type
_entity.pdbx_description
1 polymer ?
#
loop_
_entity_poly.entity_id
_entity_poly.type
_entity_poly.pdbx_seq_one_letter_code
_entity_poly.pdbx_strand_id
1 'polypeptide(L)'
;ADRDPAAAKRLAAARAVVAALAEEHRMPTENLLQPDAVRRLTWEPPAEISDESVTERLRGLGAREWQLSLTAHPIAKALARLEARGES
;
A
#
# COMPACT_ATOMS: atom_id res chain seq x y z
N ALA A 1 13.25 -9.18 15.21
CA ALA A 1 12.78 -8.40 14.05
C ALA A 1 11.86 -7.31 14.60
N ASP A 2 12.37 -6.38 15.40
CA ASP A 2 13.30 -5.32 14.96
C ASP A 2 12.66 -4.57 13.78
N ARG A 3 11.51 -3.92 14.02
CA ARG A 3 11.33 -2.55 14.55
C ARG A 3 11.95 -1.48 13.64
N ASP A 4 11.62 -1.51 12.35
CA ASP A 4 11.61 -0.28 11.57
C ASP A 4 10.29 0.47 11.86
N PRO A 5 10.30 1.54 12.68
CA PRO A 5 9.09 2.28 13.01
C PRO A 5 8.50 2.98 11.78
N ALA A 6 9.29 3.28 10.75
CA ALA A 6 8.80 3.88 9.52
C ALA A 6 8.03 2.86 8.68
N ALA A 7 8.54 1.63 8.54
CA ALA A 7 7.83 0.52 7.91
C ALA A 7 6.54 0.18 8.66
N ALA A 8 6.54 0.22 10.01
CA ALA A 8 5.32 0.02 10.79
C ALA A 8 4.27 1.12 10.52
N LYS A 9 4.67 2.38 10.41
CA LYS A 9 3.78 3.50 10.04
C LYS A 9 3.25 3.34 8.61
N ARG A 10 4.10 2.98 7.64
CA ARG A 10 3.70 2.69 6.24
C ARG A 10 2.69 1.56 6.19
N LEU A 11 2.96 0.47 6.92
CA LEU A 11 2.08 -0.68 7.02
C LEU A 11 0.70 -0.33 7.59
N ALA A 12 0.66 0.46 8.66
CA ALA A 12 -0.60 0.93 9.23
C ALA A 12 -1.38 1.80 8.24
N ALA A 13 -0.72 2.73 7.55
CA ALA A 13 -1.36 3.59 6.54
C ALA A 13 -1.91 2.78 5.36
N ALA A 14 -1.12 1.87 4.79
CA ALA A 14 -1.54 1.02 3.68
C ALA A 14 -2.70 0.10 4.08
N ARG A 15 -2.66 -0.51 5.27
CA ARG A 15 -3.76 -1.35 5.79
C ARG A 15 -5.05 -0.56 5.97
N ALA A 16 -4.98 0.66 6.49
CA ALA A 16 -6.16 1.52 6.65
C ALA A 16 -6.82 1.83 5.30
N VAL A 17 -6.02 2.10 4.26
CA VAL A 17 -6.52 2.32 2.89
C VAL A 17 -7.20 1.06 2.35
N VAL A 18 -6.55 -0.11 2.44
CA VAL A 18 -7.12 -1.37 1.94
C VAL A 18 -8.41 -1.72 2.66
N ALA A 19 -8.48 -1.50 3.98
CA ALA A 19 -9.70 -1.72 4.77
C ALA A 19 -10.85 -0.79 4.33
N ALA A 20 -10.57 0.50 4.10
CA ALA A 20 -11.57 1.46 3.64
C ALA A 20 -12.11 1.10 2.25
N LEU A 21 -11.24 0.74 1.31
CA LEU A 21 -11.65 0.31 -0.03
C LEU A 21 -12.45 -1.01 0.00
N ALA A 22 -12.04 -1.96 0.84
CA ALA A 22 -12.75 -3.22 1.00
C ALA A 22 -14.18 -3.00 1.52
N GLU A 23 -14.35 -2.08 2.47
CA GLU A 23 -15.67 -1.66 2.97
C GLU A 23 -16.49 -0.96 1.88
N GLU A 24 -15.89 -0.01 1.15
CA GLU A 24 -16.54 0.72 0.04
C GLU A 24 -17.05 -0.24 -1.04
N HIS A 25 -16.25 -1.25 -1.39
CA HIS A 25 -16.61 -2.25 -2.38
C HIS A 25 -17.36 -3.46 -1.81
N ARG A 26 -17.68 -3.47 -0.50
CA ARG A 26 -18.37 -4.56 0.21
C ARG A 26 -17.75 -5.93 -0.04
N MET A 27 -16.42 -6.04 0.10
CA MET A 27 -15.68 -7.28 -0.07
C MET A 27 -14.61 -7.49 1.00
N PRO A 28 -14.16 -8.72 1.26
CA PRO A 28 -13.02 -8.97 2.12
C PRO A 28 -11.75 -8.27 1.63
N THR A 29 -10.93 -7.77 2.55
CA THR A 29 -9.63 -7.16 2.23
C THR A 29 -8.71 -8.10 1.48
N GLU A 30 -8.72 -9.41 1.79
CA GLU A 30 -7.96 -10.44 1.07
C GLU A 30 -8.37 -10.60 -0.40
N ASN A 31 -9.63 -10.34 -0.74
CA ASN A 31 -10.09 -10.34 -2.13
C ASN A 31 -9.58 -9.11 -2.88
N LEU A 32 -9.50 -7.97 -2.19
CA LEU A 32 -9.01 -6.72 -2.75
C LEU A 32 -7.50 -6.71 -2.93
N LEU A 33 -6.74 -7.04 -1.88
CA LEU A 33 -5.28 -7.06 -1.92
C LEU A 33 -4.71 -8.02 -0.88
N GLN A 34 -3.74 -8.84 -1.31
CA GLN A 34 -3.13 -9.82 -0.42
C GLN A 34 -2.36 -9.14 0.72
N PRO A 35 -2.51 -9.60 1.97
CA PRO A 35 -1.83 -8.98 3.11
C PRO A 35 -0.30 -9.06 3.01
N ASP A 36 0.24 -10.09 2.33
CA ASP A 36 1.67 -10.20 2.04
C ASP A 36 2.15 -9.11 1.07
N ALA A 37 1.35 -8.78 0.04
CA ALA A 37 1.67 -7.72 -0.91
C ALA A 37 1.78 -6.37 -0.20
N VAL A 38 0.84 -6.07 0.69
CA VAL A 38 0.87 -4.85 1.52
C VAL A 38 2.11 -4.83 2.41
N ARG A 39 2.44 -5.95 3.06
CA ARG A 39 3.62 -6.06 3.93
C ARG A 39 4.90 -5.81 3.13
N ARG A 40 5.09 -6.47 1.98
CA ARG A 40 6.27 -6.31 1.12
C ARG A 40 6.40 -4.91 0.55
N LEU A 41 5.29 -4.31 0.10
CA LEU A 41 5.28 -2.91 -0.37
C LEU A 41 5.76 -1.96 0.74
N THR A 42 5.35 -2.17 1.98
CA THR A 42 5.69 -1.28 3.10
C THR A 42 7.09 -1.51 3.67
N TRP A 43 7.64 -2.70 3.44
CA TRP A 43 8.98 -3.09 3.86
C TRP A 43 10.05 -2.63 2.86
N GLU A 44 9.75 -2.76 1.57
CA GLU A 44 10.57 -2.30 0.45
C GLU A 44 9.72 -1.41 -0.45
N PRO A 45 9.46 -0.16 -0.01
CA PRO A 45 8.76 0.81 -0.83
C PRO A 45 9.61 1.19 -2.05
N PRO A 46 8.99 1.60 -3.17
CA PRO A 46 9.73 2.14 -4.31
C PRO A 46 10.47 3.44 -3.92
N ALA A 47 11.56 3.73 -4.62
CA ALA A 47 12.40 4.91 -4.35
C ALA A 47 11.62 6.22 -4.47
N GLU A 48 10.64 6.27 -5.39
CA GLU A 48 9.67 7.33 -5.50
C GLU A 48 8.27 6.77 -5.23
N ILE A 49 7.51 7.42 -4.36
CA ILE A 49 6.12 7.04 -4.10
C ILE A 49 5.22 7.76 -5.10
N SER A 50 4.95 7.10 -6.23
CA SER A 50 3.98 7.53 -7.23
C SER A 50 2.94 6.45 -7.50
N ASP A 51 1.84 6.81 -8.16
CA ASP A 51 0.81 5.88 -8.60
C ASP A 51 1.41 4.77 -9.47
N GLU A 52 2.32 5.15 -10.37
CA GLU A 52 3.01 4.26 -11.29
C GLU A 52 3.95 3.30 -10.53
N SER A 53 4.83 3.82 -9.67
CA SER A 53 5.80 2.99 -8.95
C SER A 53 5.12 2.02 -7.97
N VAL A 54 4.03 2.44 -7.32
CA VAL A 54 3.23 1.54 -6.46
C VAL A 54 2.49 0.50 -7.30
N THR A 55 1.95 0.87 -8.46
CA THR A 55 1.31 -0.06 -9.40
C THR A 55 2.29 -1.14 -9.84
N GLU A 56 3.48 -0.75 -10.31
CA GLU A 56 4.50 -1.69 -10.76
C GLU A 56 4.95 -2.63 -9.64
N ARG A 57 5.14 -2.09 -8.42
CA ARG A 57 5.51 -2.90 -7.27
C ARG A 57 4.42 -3.92 -6.92
N LEU A 58 3.16 -3.50 -6.84
CA LEU A 58 2.04 -4.40 -6.56
C LEU A 58 1.83 -5.43 -7.68
N ARG A 59 2.04 -5.03 -8.95
CA ARG A 59 2.00 -5.95 -10.11
C ARG A 59 3.08 -7.02 -9.99
N GLY A 60 4.30 -6.64 -9.62
CA GLY A 60 5.40 -7.58 -9.35
C GLY A 60 5.14 -8.51 -8.16
N LEU A 61 4.23 -8.13 -7.25
CA LEU A 61 3.78 -8.95 -6.12
C LEU A 61 2.57 -9.84 -6.45
N GLY A 62 2.11 -9.83 -7.71
CA GLY A 62 1.03 -10.68 -8.19
C GLY A 62 -0.38 -10.08 -8.07
N ALA A 63 -0.51 -8.78 -7.81
CA ALA A 63 -1.80 -8.10 -7.84
C ALA A 63 -2.36 -8.03 -9.27
N ARG A 64 -3.65 -8.29 -9.43
CA ARG A 64 -4.36 -8.26 -10.72
C ARG A 64 -4.67 -6.82 -11.15
N GLU A 65 -4.81 -6.57 -12.44
CA GLU A 65 -5.08 -5.23 -13.01
C GLU A 65 -6.27 -4.50 -12.35
N TRP A 66 -7.36 -5.21 -12.06
CA TRP A 66 -8.51 -4.61 -11.37
C TRP A 66 -8.19 -4.22 -9.91
N GLN A 67 -7.33 -5.00 -9.22
CA GLN A 67 -6.89 -4.68 -7.86
C GLN A 67 -5.97 -3.46 -7.89
N LEU A 68 -5.04 -3.41 -8.85
CA LEU A 68 -4.13 -2.28 -9.05
C LEU A 68 -4.90 -0.98 -9.31
N SER A 69 -5.89 -1.04 -10.19
CA SER A 69 -6.74 0.11 -10.54
C SER A 69 -7.46 0.71 -9.32
N LEU A 70 -7.83 -0.12 -8.34
CA LEU A 70 -8.52 0.33 -7.13
C LEU A 70 -7.55 0.75 -6.01
N THR A 71 -6.42 0.05 -5.87
CA THR A 71 -5.57 0.16 -4.69
C THR A 71 -4.32 1.01 -4.88
N ALA A 72 -3.77 1.10 -6.08
CA ALA A 72 -2.45 1.73 -6.28
C ALA A 72 -2.47 3.23 -5.95
N HIS A 73 -3.41 3.99 -6.54
CA HIS A 73 -3.53 5.42 -6.29
C HIS A 73 -3.77 5.78 -4.80
N PRO A 74 -4.78 5.22 -4.11
CA PRO A 74 -5.03 5.58 -2.71
C PRO A 74 -3.91 5.12 -1.76
N ILE A 75 -3.24 4.00 -2.06
CA ILE A 75 -2.07 3.56 -1.28
C ILE A 75 -0.88 4.51 -1.51
N ALA A 76 -0.55 4.84 -2.76
CA ALA A 76 0.51 5.78 -3.10
C ALA A 76 0.30 7.13 -2.39
N LYS A 77 -0.92 7.66 -2.45
CA LYS A 77 -1.31 8.91 -1.78
C LYS A 77 -1.13 8.86 -0.26
N ALA A 78 -1.44 7.73 0.37
CA ALA A 78 -1.26 7.57 1.82
C ALA A 78 0.21 7.47 2.21
N LEU A 79 1.01 6.75 1.42
CA LEU A 79 2.46 6.62 1.63
C LEU A 79 3.19 7.94 1.38
N ALA A 80 2.89 8.66 0.29
CA ALA A 80 3.51 9.94 -0.04
C ALA A 80 3.26 11.00 1.05
N ARG A 81 2.04 11.02 1.62
CA ARG A 81 1.71 11.90 2.75
C ARG A 81 2.47 11.55 4.03
N LEU A 82 2.82 10.28 4.21
CA LEU A 82 3.57 9.83 5.37
C LEU A 82 5.04 10.25 5.26
N GLU A 83 5.65 10.08 4.09
CA GLU A 83 7.04 10.52 3.84
C GLU A 83 7.17 12.04 4.00
N ALA A 84 6.28 12.82 3.38
CA ALA A 84 6.28 14.28 3.49
C ALA A 84 6.12 14.79 4.95
N ARG A 85 5.54 13.97 5.85
CA ARG A 85 5.36 14.31 7.27
C ARG A 85 6.50 13.76 8.15
N GLY A 86 7.28 12.80 7.66
CA GLY A 86 8.45 12.23 8.34
C GLY A 86 9.74 13.01 8.12
N GLU A 87 9.79 13.85 7.07
CA GLU A 87 10.90 14.76 6.75
C GLU A 87 10.83 16.12 7.49
N SER A 88 9.85 16.31 8.39
CA SER A 88 9.66 17.53 9.19
C SER A 88 10.12 17.41 10.63
#